data_AF-A0A1G5QW61-F1
#
_entry.id   AF-A0A1G5QW61-F1
#
_cell.length_a   1.000
_cell.length_b   1.000
_cell.length_c   1.000
_cell.angle_alpha   90.00
_cell.angle_beta   90.00
_cell.angle_gamma   90.00
#
_symmetry.space_group_name_H-M   'P 1'
#
loop_
_entity.id
_entity.type
_entity.pdbx_description
1 polymer ?
#
loop_
_entity_poly.entity_id
_entity_poly.type
_entity_poly.pdbx_seq_one_letter_code
_entity_poly.pdbx_strand_id
1 'polypeptide(L)'
;KNLGLSETVEQARNAVSTNDFNEKMESVEKAIDWKIYPGQFGIGSSNGMIVPDGDYNNAIISGVYAGPGAAAKNAIGNTPYGPCFVLARVPDHILQQAYYKNQFYYRYREYGKWGDWYYVMTSDQWTVDANGFYKKASPIIEVYPDGAFTTNEESEGAKVTKEGTGVYRISNISGYNADGAWGVHGGISVPKDNNGLELIFIDDRVQYNGSIIIETFHRQHSHLPTRFQNWRLKLIDENNERVFYEDGEPCDIPDNYCLDVRVQMPEDISMERQAAGVK
;
A
#
# COMPACT_ATOMS: atom_id res chain seq x y z
N LYS A 1 3.65 62.99 60.46
CA LYS A 1 2.48 63.90 60.42
C LYS A 1 1.24 63.01 60.48
N ASN A 2 0.40 63.13 61.52
CA ASN A 2 -0.87 62.40 61.53
C ASN A 2 -1.76 63.04 60.46
N LEU A 3 -2.04 62.30 59.39
CA LEU A 3 -2.99 62.74 58.38
C LEU A 3 -4.39 62.70 58.98
N GLY A 4 -5.21 63.69 58.68
CA GLY A 4 -6.61 63.68 59.07
C GLY A 4 -7.35 62.49 58.43
N LEU A 5 -8.48 62.09 59.00
CA LEU A 5 -9.27 60.96 58.48
C LEU A 5 -9.65 61.17 56.99
N SER A 6 -9.94 62.41 56.58
CA SER A 6 -10.30 62.70 55.18
C SER A 6 -9.11 62.60 54.23
N GLU A 7 -7.93 63.12 54.60
CA GLU A 7 -6.71 63.00 53.80
C GLU A 7 -6.28 61.52 53.67
N THR A 8 -6.46 60.75 54.73
CA THR A 8 -6.17 59.31 54.73
C THR A 8 -7.09 58.56 53.77
N VAL A 9 -8.38 58.90 53.75
CA VAL A 9 -9.38 58.29 52.83
C VAL A 9 -9.13 58.70 51.38
N GLU A 10 -8.74 59.95 51.12
CA GLU A 10 -8.43 60.44 49.77
C GLU A 10 -7.15 59.81 49.21
N GLN A 11 -6.10 59.68 50.04
CA GLN A 11 -4.90 58.94 49.66
C GLN A 11 -5.20 57.45 49.43
N ALA A 12 -6.04 56.81 50.24
CA ALA A 12 -6.44 55.42 50.03
C ALA A 12 -7.24 55.21 48.74
N ARG A 13 -8.11 56.15 48.37
CA ARG A 13 -8.82 56.12 47.07
C ARG A 13 -7.88 56.28 45.87
N ASN A 14 -6.85 57.11 46.01
CA ASN A 14 -5.87 57.35 44.95
C ASN A 14 -4.70 56.36 44.94
N ALA A 15 -4.52 55.56 46.00
CA ALA A 15 -3.46 54.56 46.12
C ALA A 15 -3.69 53.33 45.25
N VAL A 16 -4.94 53.07 44.83
CA VAL A 16 -5.25 52.09 43.79
C VAL A 16 -5.61 52.85 42.53
N SER A 17 -4.60 53.13 41.72
CA SER A 17 -4.76 53.69 40.39
C SER A 17 -5.66 52.76 39.57
N THR A 18 -6.77 53.27 39.03
CA THR A 18 -7.60 52.55 38.05
C THR A 18 -6.78 52.12 36.84
N ASN A 19 -5.69 52.82 36.53
CA ASN A 19 -4.76 52.44 35.46
C ASN A 19 -4.03 51.14 35.79
N ASP A 20 -3.62 50.89 37.04
CA ASP A 20 -2.95 49.65 37.45
C ASP A 20 -3.90 48.44 37.35
N PHE A 21 -5.19 48.65 37.62
CA PHE A 21 -6.21 47.62 37.47
C PHE A 21 -6.50 47.34 36.00
N ASN A 22 -6.63 48.39 35.17
CA ASN A 22 -6.88 48.26 33.74
C ASN A 22 -5.69 47.63 33.00
N GLU A 23 -4.45 47.99 33.34
CA GLU A 23 -3.24 47.36 32.78
C GLU A 23 -3.14 45.88 33.16
N LYS A 24 -3.48 45.53 34.41
CA LYS A 24 -3.58 44.12 34.83
C LYS A 24 -4.70 43.39 34.10
N MET A 25 -5.86 44.01 33.91
CA MET A 25 -6.97 43.42 33.15
C MET A 25 -6.57 43.18 31.69
N GLU A 26 -5.98 44.17 31.01
CA GLU A 26 -5.45 44.00 29.64
C GLU A 26 -4.40 42.88 29.57
N SER A 27 -3.53 42.77 30.57
CA SER A 27 -2.51 41.70 30.62
C SER A 27 -3.14 40.31 30.77
N VAL A 28 -4.22 40.21 31.55
CA VAL A 28 -4.96 38.96 31.77
C VAL A 28 -5.79 38.60 30.54
N GLU A 29 -6.44 39.58 29.90
CA GLU A 29 -7.17 39.40 28.64
C GLU A 29 -6.23 38.94 27.52
N LYS A 30 -5.06 39.59 27.35
CA LYS A 30 -4.01 39.15 26.42
C LYS A 30 -3.50 37.74 26.75
N ALA A 31 -3.39 37.38 28.02
CA ALA A 31 -2.98 36.03 28.44
C ALA A 31 -4.09 34.97 28.27
N ILE A 32 -5.36 35.37 28.21
CA ILE A 32 -6.50 34.47 27.93
C ILE A 32 -6.65 34.26 26.42
N ASP A 33 -6.36 35.27 25.60
CA ASP A 33 -6.46 35.23 24.13
C ASP A 33 -5.52 34.18 23.48
N TRP A 34 -4.44 33.79 24.19
CA TRP A 34 -3.45 32.81 23.69
C TRP A 34 -3.64 31.40 24.28
N LYS A 35 -4.64 31.18 25.12
CA LYS A 35 -4.91 29.86 25.73
C LYS A 35 -5.78 29.01 24.81
N ILE A 36 -5.31 27.80 24.49
CA ILE A 36 -6.11 26.76 23.86
C ILE A 36 -6.75 25.93 24.98
N TYR A 37 -8.08 25.80 24.97
CA TYR A 37 -8.81 24.96 25.91
C TYR A 37 -8.98 23.52 25.37
N PRO A 38 -9.07 22.49 26.23
CA PRO A 38 -9.44 21.14 25.79
C PRO A 38 -10.73 21.13 24.96
N GLY A 39 -10.69 20.49 23.80
CA GLY A 39 -11.75 20.44 22.79
C GLY A 39 -11.67 21.55 21.74
N GLN A 40 -10.93 22.63 21.98
CA GLN A 40 -10.75 23.69 21.00
C GLN A 40 -9.95 23.16 19.80
N PHE A 41 -10.43 23.48 18.60
CA PHE A 41 -9.91 22.93 17.33
C PHE A 41 -9.89 21.39 17.25
N GLY A 42 -10.68 20.71 18.09
CA GLY A 42 -10.72 19.25 18.17
C GLY A 42 -9.52 18.63 18.91
N ILE A 43 -8.72 19.43 19.62
CA ILE A 43 -7.53 18.97 20.35
C ILE A 43 -7.87 18.77 21.83
N GLY A 44 -7.47 17.64 22.43
CA GLY A 44 -7.69 17.37 23.86
C GLY A 44 -9.12 16.97 24.21
N SER A 45 -9.90 16.46 23.25
CA SER A 45 -11.25 15.91 23.40
C SER A 45 -11.33 14.53 22.75
N SER A 46 -12.28 13.69 23.18
CA SER A 46 -12.57 12.41 22.52
C SER A 46 -13.27 12.58 21.16
N ASN A 47 -13.85 13.75 20.92
CA ASN A 47 -14.50 14.11 19.66
C ASN A 47 -13.79 15.31 19.02
N GLY A 48 -13.55 15.22 17.71
CA GLY A 48 -13.09 16.34 16.89
C GLY A 48 -14.19 17.40 16.67
N MET A 49 -13.82 18.48 15.98
CA MET A 49 -14.75 19.51 15.54
C MET A 49 -15.84 18.94 14.63
N ILE A 50 -17.03 19.53 14.69
CA ILE A 50 -18.11 19.21 13.76
C ILE A 50 -17.75 19.72 12.36
N VAL A 51 -17.85 18.85 11.36
CA VAL A 51 -17.78 19.26 9.95
C VAL A 51 -19.03 20.09 9.62
N PRO A 52 -18.90 21.37 9.22
CA PRO A 52 -20.07 22.23 8.98
C PRO A 52 -20.98 21.64 7.90
N ASP A 53 -22.28 21.63 8.16
CA ASP A 53 -23.34 21.08 7.28
C ASP A 53 -23.14 19.61 6.87
N GLY A 54 -22.26 18.88 7.56
CA GLY A 54 -21.84 17.53 7.18
C GLY A 54 -21.08 17.48 5.85
N ASP A 55 -20.57 18.60 5.36
CA ASP A 55 -19.84 18.71 4.11
C ASP A 55 -18.37 19.04 4.36
N TYR A 56 -17.47 18.12 3.97
CA TYR A 56 -16.03 18.32 4.12
C TYR A 56 -15.51 19.53 3.34
N ASN A 57 -16.21 20.01 2.31
CA ASN A 57 -15.84 21.24 1.61
C ASN A 57 -15.96 22.49 2.49
N ASN A 58 -16.77 22.43 3.56
CA ASN A 58 -17.00 23.54 4.48
C ASN A 58 -16.06 23.49 5.70
N ALA A 59 -15.30 22.41 5.88
CA ALA A 59 -14.27 22.32 6.91
C ALA A 59 -13.02 23.12 6.49
N ILE A 60 -13.10 24.44 6.66
CA ILE A 60 -12.11 25.43 6.18
C ILE A 60 -11.27 26.08 7.28
N ILE A 61 -11.47 25.68 8.53
CA ILE A 61 -10.72 26.16 9.69
C ILE A 61 -9.73 25.07 10.09
N SER A 62 -8.51 25.46 10.49
CA SER A 62 -7.50 24.49 10.93
C SER A 62 -7.99 23.73 12.18
N GLY A 63 -7.82 22.41 12.19
CA GLY A 63 -8.23 21.59 13.32
C GLY A 63 -8.40 20.10 12.97
N VAL A 64 -8.78 19.32 13.98
CA VAL A 64 -9.14 17.91 13.85
C VAL A 64 -10.66 17.80 13.88
N TYR A 65 -11.26 17.27 12.83
CA TYR A 65 -12.69 17.15 12.65
C TYR A 65 -13.14 15.70 12.83
N ALA A 66 -14.30 15.52 13.46
CA ALA A 66 -14.99 14.24 13.51
C ALA A 66 -15.85 14.05 12.25
N GLY A 67 -15.93 12.82 11.74
CA GLY A 67 -16.74 12.52 10.56
C GLY A 67 -18.24 12.71 10.84
N PRO A 68 -19.01 13.32 9.92
CA PRO A 68 -20.40 13.73 10.16
C PRO A 68 -21.42 12.59 10.08
N GLY A 69 -20.99 11.35 9.84
CA GLY A 69 -21.85 10.18 9.74
C GLY A 69 -22.43 9.96 8.34
N ALA A 70 -23.36 9.02 8.23
CA ALA A 70 -23.79 8.41 6.96
C ALA A 70 -24.20 9.39 5.85
N ALA A 71 -24.59 10.62 6.19
CA ALA A 71 -24.97 11.69 5.25
C ALA A 71 -23.80 12.60 4.83
N ALA A 72 -22.55 12.20 5.08
CA ALA A 72 -21.36 12.98 4.75
C ALA A 72 -21.30 13.35 3.27
N LYS A 73 -20.97 14.61 2.97
CA LYS A 73 -20.73 15.11 1.60
C LYS A 73 -19.26 15.38 1.39
N ASN A 74 -18.77 15.09 0.18
CA ASN A 74 -17.38 15.31 -0.23
C ASN A 74 -16.33 14.59 0.65
N ALA A 75 -16.75 13.53 1.34
CA ALA A 75 -15.87 12.62 2.05
C ALA A 75 -15.03 11.80 1.06
N ILE A 76 -13.88 11.29 1.51
CA ILE A 76 -13.20 10.22 0.78
C ILE A 76 -14.03 8.93 0.89
N GLY A 77 -14.29 8.27 -0.25
CA GLY A 77 -14.97 6.98 -0.29
C GLY A 77 -16.30 6.95 0.48
N ASN A 78 -16.55 5.83 1.17
CA ASN A 78 -17.69 5.67 2.07
C ASN A 78 -17.21 5.63 3.54
N THR A 79 -16.42 6.62 3.97
CA THR A 79 -16.03 6.83 5.39
C THR A 79 -16.83 7.96 6.03
N PRO A 80 -18.13 7.75 6.32
CA PRO A 80 -18.97 8.77 6.93
C PRO A 80 -18.47 9.23 8.31
N TYR A 81 -17.83 8.33 9.07
CA TYR A 81 -17.36 8.57 10.43
C TYR A 81 -15.85 8.80 10.54
N GLY A 82 -15.14 8.88 9.40
CA GLY A 82 -13.69 9.07 9.41
C GLY A 82 -13.32 10.46 9.92
N PRO A 83 -12.38 10.61 10.88
CA PRO A 83 -11.82 11.92 11.20
C PRO A 83 -11.08 12.53 10.02
N CYS A 84 -11.02 13.86 9.99
CA CYS A 84 -10.30 14.63 8.98
C CYS A 84 -9.42 15.68 9.66
N PHE A 85 -8.17 15.78 9.23
CA PHE A 85 -7.24 16.80 9.69
C PHE A 85 -7.16 17.92 8.65
N VAL A 86 -7.42 19.15 9.10
CA VAL A 86 -7.51 20.33 8.24
C VAL A 86 -6.40 21.29 8.62
N LEU A 87 -5.58 21.65 7.62
CA LEU A 87 -4.48 22.59 7.73
C LEU A 87 -4.76 23.76 6.78
N ALA A 88 -5.25 24.87 7.33
CA ALA A 88 -5.57 26.07 6.58
C ALA A 88 -4.47 27.13 6.72
N ARG A 89 -3.99 27.66 5.59
CA ARG A 89 -3.23 28.93 5.57
C ARG A 89 -4.20 30.11 5.63
N VAL A 90 -5.24 30.04 4.80
CA VAL A 90 -6.39 30.94 4.70
C VAL A 90 -7.58 30.11 4.21
N PRO A 91 -8.84 30.59 4.31
CA PRO A 91 -9.99 29.83 3.83
C PRO A 91 -9.85 29.27 2.41
N ASP A 92 -9.16 29.97 1.51
CA ASP A 92 -9.00 29.54 0.11
C ASP A 92 -7.79 28.63 -0.16
N HIS A 93 -6.94 28.38 0.83
CA HIS A 93 -5.71 27.56 0.71
C HIS A 93 -5.60 26.58 1.88
N ILE A 94 -6.04 25.34 1.65
CA ILE A 94 -6.22 24.34 2.70
C ILE A 94 -5.67 23.00 2.22
N LEU A 95 -5.06 22.25 3.14
CA LEU A 95 -4.79 20.82 2.99
C LEU A 95 -5.74 20.05 3.92
N GLN A 96 -6.46 19.07 3.37
CA GLN A 96 -7.23 18.10 4.15
C GLN A 96 -6.57 16.74 4.05
N GLN A 97 -6.55 16.02 5.17
CA GLN A 97 -5.99 14.68 5.30
C GLN A 97 -7.02 13.77 5.97
N ALA A 98 -7.20 12.58 5.41
CA ALA A 98 -8.17 11.59 5.88
C ALA A 98 -7.63 10.17 5.60
N TYR A 99 -8.38 9.15 6.01
CA TYR A 99 -8.09 7.77 5.65
C TYR A 99 -9.33 7.04 5.14
N TYR A 100 -9.12 6.02 4.32
CA TYR A 100 -10.16 5.08 3.89
C TYR A 100 -9.52 3.72 3.62
N LYS A 101 -10.08 2.63 4.18
CA LYS A 101 -9.59 1.24 4.00
C LYS A 101 -8.05 1.10 4.13
N ASN A 102 -7.49 1.57 5.25
CA ASN A 102 -6.04 1.57 5.56
C ASN A 102 -5.16 2.43 4.65
N GLN A 103 -5.74 3.25 3.77
CA GLN A 103 -4.99 4.13 2.89
C GLN A 103 -5.09 5.57 3.39
N PHE A 104 -3.95 6.27 3.43
CA PHE A 104 -3.91 7.71 3.72
C PHE A 104 -4.26 8.50 2.46
N TYR A 105 -5.14 9.49 2.64
CA TYR A 105 -5.61 10.39 1.59
C TYR A 105 -5.36 11.84 1.95
N TYR A 106 -5.14 12.64 0.92
CA TYR A 106 -5.12 14.09 1.03
C TYR A 106 -5.85 14.72 -0.15
N ARG A 107 -6.31 15.95 0.06
CA ARG A 107 -6.72 16.85 -1.02
C ARG A 107 -6.38 18.26 -0.61
N TYR A 108 -6.35 19.15 -1.59
CA TYR A 108 -6.09 20.56 -1.33
C TYR A 108 -7.23 21.43 -1.87
N ARG A 109 -7.37 22.60 -1.25
CA ARG A 109 -8.15 23.73 -1.74
C ARG A 109 -7.16 24.80 -2.19
N GLU A 110 -7.33 25.31 -3.40
CA GLU A 110 -6.57 26.44 -3.92
C GLU A 110 -7.52 27.44 -4.59
N TYR A 111 -7.32 28.74 -4.30
CA TYR A 111 -8.18 29.82 -4.81
C TYR A 111 -9.68 29.54 -4.61
N GLY A 112 -10.02 28.96 -3.46
CA GLY A 112 -11.40 28.67 -3.08
C GLY A 112 -12.00 27.41 -3.71
N LYS A 113 -11.25 26.68 -4.54
CA LYS A 113 -11.71 25.47 -5.25
C LYS A 113 -11.06 24.22 -4.67
N TRP A 114 -11.86 23.19 -4.45
CA TRP A 114 -11.37 21.88 -4.01
C TRP A 114 -10.86 21.06 -5.17
N GLY A 115 -9.71 20.44 -4.99
CA GLY A 115 -9.25 19.33 -5.82
C GLY A 115 -9.87 18.00 -5.38
N ASP A 116 -9.65 16.98 -6.20
CA ASP A 116 -10.04 15.60 -5.89
C ASP A 116 -9.22 15.04 -4.71
N TRP A 117 -9.73 13.96 -4.12
CA TRP A 117 -8.96 13.20 -3.13
C TRP A 117 -7.93 12.32 -3.82
N TYR A 118 -6.68 12.46 -3.39
CA TYR A 118 -5.55 11.63 -3.78
C TYR A 118 -5.13 10.75 -2.60
N TYR A 119 -4.64 9.55 -2.89
CA TYR A 119 -4.02 8.71 -1.86
C TYR A 119 -2.50 8.76 -1.95
N VAL A 120 -1.83 8.56 -0.82
CA VAL A 120 -0.37 8.44 -0.76
C VAL A 120 0.02 7.00 -1.01
N MET A 121 0.66 6.72 -2.14
CA MET A 121 1.17 5.38 -2.43
C MET A 121 2.31 5.04 -1.46
N THR A 122 2.17 3.96 -0.69
CA THR A 122 3.23 3.40 0.15
C THR A 122 3.92 2.24 -0.57
N SER A 123 5.21 2.05 -0.34
CA SER A 123 6.07 1.15 -1.14
C SER A 123 5.81 -0.34 -0.92
N ASP A 124 5.12 -0.70 0.16
CA ASP A 124 4.76 -2.07 0.53
C ASP A 124 3.61 -2.64 -0.31
N GLN A 125 2.99 -1.84 -1.19
CA GLN A 125 1.87 -2.28 -2.03
C GLN A 125 2.13 -2.06 -3.53
N TRP A 126 3.26 -1.43 -3.90
CA TRP A 126 3.52 -1.00 -5.27
C TRP A 126 4.99 -1.13 -5.64
N THR A 127 5.27 -1.70 -6.82
CA THR A 127 6.59 -1.75 -7.45
C THR A 127 6.62 -0.84 -8.68
N VAL A 128 7.80 -0.37 -9.07
CA VAL A 128 7.98 0.42 -10.30
C VAL A 128 8.53 -0.50 -11.38
N ASP A 129 7.88 -0.56 -12.54
CA ASP A 129 8.38 -1.34 -13.66
C ASP A 129 9.58 -0.66 -14.36
N ALA A 130 10.24 -1.38 -15.28
CA ALA A 130 11.40 -0.87 -16.01
C ALA A 130 11.13 0.41 -16.84
N ASN A 131 9.85 0.74 -17.09
CA ASN A 131 9.41 1.92 -17.81
C ASN A 131 8.92 3.05 -16.88
N GLY A 132 9.01 2.88 -15.56
CA GLY A 132 8.60 3.88 -14.57
C GLY A 132 7.11 3.85 -14.20
N PHE A 133 6.35 2.84 -14.64
CA PHE A 133 4.94 2.70 -14.24
C PHE A 133 4.82 1.98 -12.90
N TYR A 134 4.03 2.54 -11.99
CA TYR A 134 3.65 1.90 -10.73
C TYR A 134 2.72 0.72 -10.99
N LYS A 135 3.07 -0.45 -10.47
CA LYS A 135 2.28 -1.67 -10.50
C LYS A 135 2.04 -2.15 -9.09
N LYS A 136 0.86 -2.70 -8.83
CA LYS A 136 0.60 -3.36 -7.55
C LYS A 136 1.64 -4.46 -7.34
N ALA A 137 2.27 -4.50 -6.18
CA ALA A 137 3.22 -5.56 -5.85
C ALA A 137 2.52 -6.92 -6.00
N SER A 138 3.15 -7.84 -6.74
CA SER A 138 2.57 -9.15 -7.05
C SER A 138 3.31 -10.21 -6.22
N PRO A 139 2.61 -11.15 -5.55
CA PRO A 139 3.22 -12.37 -5.05
C PRO A 139 3.87 -13.11 -6.23
N ILE A 140 5.18 -13.30 -6.17
CA ILE A 140 5.98 -14.00 -7.19
C ILE A 140 6.71 -15.15 -6.50
N ILE A 141 6.72 -16.30 -7.17
CA ILE A 141 7.48 -17.48 -6.78
C ILE A 141 8.39 -17.83 -7.95
N GLU A 142 9.71 -17.86 -7.73
CA GLU A 142 10.65 -18.38 -8.73
C GLU A 142 10.85 -19.87 -8.50
N VAL A 143 10.63 -20.70 -9.53
CA VAL A 143 10.79 -22.16 -9.46
C VAL A 143 12.03 -22.59 -10.22
N TYR A 144 12.91 -23.35 -9.58
CA TYR A 144 14.18 -23.82 -10.15
C TYR A 144 14.12 -25.30 -10.58
N PRO A 145 15.02 -25.77 -11.46
CA PRO A 145 14.96 -27.11 -12.08
C PRO A 145 14.95 -28.29 -11.11
N ASP A 146 15.59 -28.14 -9.96
CA ASP A 146 15.65 -29.15 -8.89
C ASP A 146 14.43 -29.12 -7.96
N GLY A 147 13.53 -28.15 -8.14
CA GLY A 147 12.38 -27.91 -7.27
C GLY A 147 12.66 -26.93 -6.14
N ALA A 148 13.88 -26.38 -6.03
CA ALA A 148 14.14 -25.24 -5.17
C ALA A 148 13.29 -24.04 -5.62
N PHE A 149 13.02 -23.11 -4.71
CA PHE A 149 12.22 -21.93 -4.99
C PHE A 149 12.56 -20.75 -4.09
N THR A 150 12.22 -19.55 -4.54
CA THR A 150 12.29 -18.30 -3.78
C THR A 150 10.92 -17.62 -3.76
N THR A 151 10.67 -16.81 -2.74
CA THR A 151 9.43 -16.03 -2.56
C THR A 151 9.79 -14.58 -2.25
N ASN A 152 8.99 -13.63 -2.71
CA ASN A 152 9.02 -12.26 -2.21
C ASN A 152 8.18 -12.12 -0.93
N GLU A 153 8.13 -10.92 -0.36
CA GLU A 153 7.36 -10.67 0.87
C GLU A 153 5.87 -10.98 0.68
N GLU A 154 5.35 -10.70 -0.52
CA GLU A 154 3.95 -10.88 -0.87
C GLU A 154 3.56 -12.34 -1.12
N SER A 155 4.53 -13.24 -1.35
CA SER A 155 4.30 -14.68 -1.54
C SER A 155 4.79 -15.55 -0.38
N GLU A 156 5.07 -14.92 0.77
CA GLU A 156 5.48 -15.64 1.98
C GLU A 156 4.46 -16.74 2.36
N GLY A 157 4.98 -17.93 2.66
CA GLY A 157 4.17 -19.10 3.04
C GLY A 157 3.77 -20.01 1.86
N ALA A 158 3.95 -19.56 0.62
CA ALA A 158 3.85 -20.42 -0.55
C ALA A 158 4.91 -21.53 -0.51
N LYS A 159 4.61 -22.67 -1.14
CA LYS A 159 5.53 -23.82 -1.19
C LYS A 159 5.56 -24.45 -2.56
N VAL A 160 6.75 -24.87 -2.98
CA VAL A 160 6.95 -25.64 -4.21
C VAL A 160 7.43 -27.04 -3.89
N THR A 161 6.85 -28.04 -4.57
CA THR A 161 7.25 -29.44 -4.51
C THR A 161 7.46 -29.95 -5.94
N LYS A 162 8.63 -30.54 -6.22
CA LYS A 162 8.87 -31.26 -7.46
C LYS A 162 8.33 -32.69 -7.33
N GLU A 163 7.36 -33.05 -8.17
CA GLU A 163 6.67 -34.34 -8.12
C GLU A 163 7.26 -35.38 -9.09
N GLY A 164 8.02 -34.91 -10.08
CA GLY A 164 8.68 -35.74 -11.09
C GLY A 164 9.48 -34.88 -12.06
N THR A 165 10.04 -35.51 -13.08
CA THR A 165 10.73 -34.79 -14.17
C THR A 165 9.77 -33.83 -14.84
N GLY A 166 10.08 -32.54 -14.79
CA GLY A 166 9.27 -31.49 -15.37
C GLY A 166 7.94 -31.24 -14.67
N VAL A 167 7.68 -31.79 -13.48
CA VAL A 167 6.40 -31.62 -12.77
C VAL A 167 6.60 -30.88 -11.45
N TYR A 168 6.03 -29.68 -11.35
CA TYR A 168 6.17 -28.78 -10.20
C TYR A 168 4.79 -28.43 -9.65
N ARG A 169 4.58 -28.63 -8.34
CA ARG A 169 3.37 -28.22 -7.63
C ARG A 169 3.65 -27.00 -6.77
N ILE A 170 2.84 -25.96 -6.93
CA ILE A 170 2.81 -24.78 -6.07
C ILE A 170 1.59 -24.88 -5.16
N SER A 171 1.79 -24.76 -3.85
CA SER A 171 0.79 -24.93 -2.80
C SER A 171 0.80 -23.78 -1.80
N ASN A 172 -0.19 -23.76 -0.90
CA ASN A 172 -0.48 -22.64 0.02
C ASN A 172 -0.80 -21.32 -0.70
N ILE A 173 -1.46 -21.44 -1.86
CA ILE A 173 -1.90 -20.34 -2.72
C ILE A 173 -3.37 -20.55 -3.10
N SER A 174 -4.02 -19.51 -3.60
CA SER A 174 -5.41 -19.51 -4.08
C SER A 174 -5.50 -19.43 -5.61
N GLY A 175 -4.56 -20.08 -6.30
CA GLY A 175 -4.43 -20.08 -7.76
C GLY A 175 -3.68 -18.87 -8.29
N TYR A 176 -3.89 -18.57 -9.57
CA TYR A 176 -3.43 -17.31 -10.17
C TYR A 176 -4.26 -16.13 -9.65
N ASN A 177 -3.78 -14.91 -9.89
CA ASN A 177 -4.57 -13.73 -9.58
C ASN A 177 -5.87 -13.71 -10.41
N ALA A 178 -7.01 -13.60 -9.71
CA ALA A 178 -8.35 -13.56 -10.28
C ALA A 178 -8.68 -12.29 -11.10
N ASP A 179 -7.97 -11.18 -10.88
CA ASP A 179 -8.19 -9.92 -11.58
C ASP A 179 -7.49 -9.84 -12.96
N GLY A 180 -6.65 -10.83 -13.29
CA GLY A 180 -5.92 -10.91 -14.55
C GLY A 180 -4.92 -9.76 -14.78
N ALA A 181 -4.65 -8.92 -13.77
CA ALA A 181 -3.84 -7.72 -13.91
C ALA A 181 -2.33 -7.99 -14.06
N TRP A 182 -1.90 -9.24 -13.92
CA TRP A 182 -0.50 -9.59 -13.65
C TRP A 182 0.23 -10.35 -14.77
N GLY A 183 -0.23 -10.26 -16.02
CA GLY A 183 0.62 -10.56 -17.18
C GLY A 183 -0.04 -11.37 -18.29
N VAL A 184 0.79 -11.75 -19.27
CA VAL A 184 0.42 -12.58 -20.42
C VAL A 184 0.50 -14.07 -19.99
N HIS A 185 -0.47 -14.88 -20.37
CA HIS A 185 -0.55 -16.33 -20.05
C HIS A 185 -0.73 -16.66 -18.56
N GLY A 186 -1.62 -15.95 -17.86
CA GLY A 186 -2.03 -16.35 -16.50
C GLY A 186 -1.02 -16.04 -15.40
N GLY A 187 0.16 -15.48 -15.72
CA GLY A 187 1.15 -15.03 -14.73
C GLY A 187 2.42 -15.89 -14.65
N ILE A 188 2.65 -16.82 -15.59
CA ILE A 188 3.92 -17.55 -15.71
C ILE A 188 4.84 -16.89 -16.74
N SER A 189 6.09 -16.62 -16.37
CA SER A 189 7.18 -16.29 -17.28
C SER A 189 8.02 -17.54 -17.55
N VAL A 190 8.26 -17.82 -18.84
CA VAL A 190 8.99 -19.00 -19.30
C VAL A 190 10.40 -18.60 -19.77
N PRO A 191 11.45 -19.43 -19.52
CA PRO A 191 12.80 -19.20 -20.03
C PRO A 191 12.85 -18.98 -21.54
N LYS A 192 13.61 -17.97 -21.97
CA LYS A 192 13.81 -17.60 -23.37
C LYS A 192 15.29 -17.59 -23.75
N ASP A 193 15.58 -17.90 -25.01
CA ASP A 193 16.90 -17.76 -25.59
C ASP A 193 17.22 -16.27 -25.93
N ASN A 194 18.42 -16.03 -26.48
CA ASN A 194 18.86 -14.69 -26.89
C ASN A 194 18.02 -14.08 -28.03
N ASN A 195 17.20 -14.87 -28.71
CA ASN A 195 16.28 -14.42 -29.76
C ASN A 195 14.86 -14.21 -29.24
N GLY A 196 14.63 -14.38 -27.93
CA GLY A 196 13.31 -14.26 -27.31
C GLY A 196 12.40 -15.47 -27.56
N LEU A 197 12.96 -16.59 -28.00
CA LEU A 197 12.23 -17.84 -28.24
C LEU A 197 12.17 -18.67 -26.96
N GLU A 198 10.99 -19.19 -26.64
CA GLU A 198 10.78 -20.01 -25.43
C GLU A 198 11.53 -21.35 -25.51
N LEU A 199 12.28 -21.68 -24.46
CA LEU A 199 13.09 -22.90 -24.39
C LEU A 199 12.27 -24.16 -24.05
N ILE A 200 11.10 -23.99 -23.45
CA ILE A 200 10.20 -25.07 -23.01
C ILE A 200 8.74 -24.69 -23.29
N PHE A 201 7.88 -25.71 -23.38
CA PHE A 201 6.44 -25.56 -23.25
C PHE A 201 6.03 -25.69 -21.78
N ILE A 202 4.91 -25.05 -21.45
CA ILE A 202 4.23 -25.16 -20.16
C ILE A 202 2.83 -25.70 -20.41
N ASP A 203 2.45 -26.73 -19.66
CA ASP A 203 1.05 -27.13 -19.44
C ASP A 203 0.74 -26.95 -17.95
N ASP A 204 -0.27 -26.16 -17.63
CA ASP A 204 -0.57 -25.80 -16.24
C ASP A 204 -2.06 -26.00 -15.90
N ARG A 205 -2.32 -26.31 -14.63
CA ARG A 205 -3.67 -26.55 -14.13
C ARG A 205 -3.84 -26.12 -12.68
N VAL A 206 -4.81 -25.25 -12.46
CA VAL A 206 -5.27 -24.87 -11.12
C VAL A 206 -6.13 -26.01 -10.55
N GLN A 207 -5.78 -26.45 -9.35
CA GLN A 207 -6.49 -27.49 -8.61
C GLN A 207 -7.64 -26.89 -7.80
N TYR A 208 -8.62 -27.73 -7.42
CA TYR A 208 -9.77 -27.30 -6.62
C TYR A 208 -9.39 -26.60 -5.30
N ASN A 209 -8.27 -27.01 -4.68
CA ASN A 209 -7.77 -26.41 -3.45
C ASN A 209 -6.92 -25.13 -3.67
N GLY A 210 -6.86 -24.61 -4.90
CA GLY A 210 -6.07 -23.43 -5.25
C GLY A 210 -4.60 -23.71 -5.60
N SER A 211 -4.08 -24.91 -5.38
CA SER A 211 -2.71 -25.25 -5.82
C SER A 211 -2.60 -25.23 -7.35
N ILE A 212 -1.40 -24.98 -7.87
CA ILE A 212 -1.12 -25.02 -9.32
C ILE A 212 -0.16 -26.19 -9.58
N ILE A 213 -0.44 -26.99 -10.60
CA ILE A 213 0.52 -27.94 -11.14
C ILE A 213 1.02 -27.40 -12.48
N ILE A 214 2.32 -27.38 -12.65
CA ILE A 214 3.02 -26.94 -13.86
C ILE A 214 3.83 -28.12 -14.39
N GLU A 215 3.61 -28.46 -15.65
CA GLU A 215 4.33 -29.48 -16.39
C GLU A 215 5.14 -28.82 -17.51
N THR A 216 6.41 -29.21 -17.62
CA THR A 216 7.36 -28.60 -18.55
C THR A 216 7.85 -29.60 -19.58
N PHE A 217 7.93 -29.17 -20.84
CA PHE A 217 8.33 -30.01 -21.96
C PHE A 217 9.36 -29.28 -22.82
N HIS A 218 10.31 -30.01 -23.40
CA HIS A 218 11.31 -29.44 -24.28
C HIS A 218 10.65 -28.86 -25.52
N ARG A 219 11.13 -27.70 -25.98
CA ARG A 219 10.57 -27.02 -27.15
C ARG A 219 11.61 -26.88 -28.24
N GLN A 220 11.29 -27.40 -29.42
CA GLN A 220 11.96 -27.12 -30.67
C GLN A 220 11.21 -26.02 -31.45
N HIS A 221 11.92 -25.36 -32.36
CA HIS A 221 11.34 -24.33 -33.22
C HIS A 221 11.38 -24.80 -34.66
N SER A 222 10.65 -25.87 -34.99
CA SER A 222 10.71 -26.58 -36.27
C SER A 222 10.57 -25.72 -37.53
N HIS A 223 9.96 -24.54 -37.42
CA HIS A 223 9.85 -23.54 -38.49
C HIS A 223 11.16 -22.78 -38.79
N LEU A 224 12.19 -22.93 -37.97
CA LEU A 224 13.49 -22.27 -38.10
C LEU A 224 14.55 -23.21 -38.71
N PRO A 225 15.60 -22.66 -39.34
CA PRO A 225 16.75 -23.46 -39.77
C PRO A 225 17.39 -24.26 -38.63
N THR A 226 17.99 -25.41 -38.94
CA THR A 226 18.62 -26.35 -37.98
C THR A 226 19.56 -25.68 -36.97
N ARG A 227 20.28 -24.62 -37.38
CA ARG A 227 21.21 -23.89 -36.51
C ARG A 227 20.55 -23.06 -35.41
N PHE A 228 19.25 -22.78 -35.54
CA PHE A 228 18.44 -22.02 -34.58
C PHE A 228 17.47 -22.93 -33.81
N GLN A 229 17.61 -24.25 -33.94
CA GLN A 229 16.88 -25.21 -33.11
C GLN A 229 17.46 -25.22 -31.70
N ASN A 230 16.60 -25.54 -30.74
CA ASN A 230 16.96 -25.61 -29.33
C ASN A 230 17.62 -26.96 -29.03
N TRP A 231 18.93 -27.04 -29.26
CA TRP A 231 19.72 -28.25 -29.03
C TRP A 231 20.10 -28.40 -27.55
N ARG A 232 19.17 -28.92 -26.74
CA ARG A 232 19.45 -29.25 -25.33
C ARG A 232 19.92 -30.71 -25.22
N LEU A 233 21.13 -30.89 -24.69
CA LEU A 233 21.68 -32.21 -24.40
C LEU A 233 20.85 -32.86 -23.27
N LYS A 234 20.36 -34.07 -23.51
CA LYS A 234 19.66 -34.90 -22.53
C LYS A 234 20.64 -35.76 -21.76
N LEU A 235 21.48 -36.50 -22.48
CA LEU A 235 22.50 -37.38 -21.92
C LEU A 235 23.57 -37.71 -22.97
N ILE A 236 24.67 -38.28 -22.50
CA ILE A 236 25.63 -38.99 -23.32
C ILE A 236 25.39 -40.48 -23.07
N ASP A 237 25.16 -41.25 -24.14
CA ASP A 237 24.87 -42.67 -24.02
C ASP A 237 26.14 -43.52 -23.79
N GLU A 238 25.96 -44.84 -23.65
CA GLU A 238 27.06 -45.79 -23.43
C GLU A 238 28.07 -45.85 -24.60
N ASN A 239 27.67 -45.38 -25.79
CA ASN A 239 28.49 -45.31 -26.99
C ASN A 239 29.19 -43.95 -27.16
N ASN A 240 29.07 -43.07 -26.16
CA ASN A 240 29.60 -41.70 -26.17
C ASN A 240 28.92 -40.81 -27.25
N GLU A 241 27.70 -41.15 -27.65
CA GLU A 241 26.85 -40.34 -28.54
C GLU A 241 26.00 -39.36 -27.72
N ARG A 242 25.80 -38.16 -28.28
CA ARG A 242 24.99 -37.11 -27.65
C ARG A 242 23.53 -37.32 -27.99
N VAL A 243 22.71 -37.61 -26.99
CA VAL A 243 21.26 -37.69 -27.12
C VAL A 243 20.67 -36.34 -26.71
N PHE A 244 19.85 -35.76 -27.60
CA PHE A 244 19.17 -34.48 -27.38
C PHE A 244 17.70 -34.71 -27.08
N TYR A 245 17.08 -33.75 -26.39
CA TYR A 245 15.63 -33.78 -26.17
C TYR A 245 14.85 -33.61 -27.48
N GLU A 246 13.78 -34.40 -27.62
CA GLU A 246 12.80 -34.26 -28.70
C GLU A 246 11.78 -33.16 -28.40
N ASP A 247 11.11 -32.65 -29.45
CA ASP A 247 10.06 -31.64 -29.28
C ASP A 247 8.87 -32.22 -28.49
N GLY A 248 8.41 -31.50 -27.47
CA GLY A 248 7.33 -31.94 -26.59
C GLY A 248 7.72 -33.03 -25.60
N GLU A 249 9.01 -33.41 -25.50
CA GLU A 249 9.46 -34.38 -24.52
C GLU A 249 9.41 -33.80 -23.10
N PRO A 250 8.83 -34.49 -22.09
CA PRO A 250 8.86 -34.02 -20.71
C PRO A 250 10.30 -33.79 -20.22
N CYS A 251 10.59 -32.60 -19.72
CA CYS A 251 11.92 -32.25 -19.23
C CYS A 251 11.82 -31.23 -18.11
N ASP A 252 12.81 -31.20 -17.21
CA ASP A 252 12.91 -30.14 -16.20
C ASP A 252 13.17 -28.76 -16.82
N ILE A 253 12.94 -27.71 -16.03
CA ILE A 253 13.36 -26.34 -16.36
C ILE A 253 14.85 -26.35 -16.78
N PRO A 254 15.28 -25.57 -17.79
CA PRO A 254 16.68 -25.45 -18.17
C PRO A 254 17.59 -25.00 -17.02
N ASP A 255 18.79 -25.58 -16.95
CA ASP A 255 19.79 -25.20 -15.94
C ASP A 255 20.12 -23.71 -16.03
N ASN A 256 20.25 -23.05 -14.88
CA ASN A 256 20.44 -21.59 -14.73
C ASN A 256 19.24 -20.72 -15.12
N TYR A 257 18.07 -21.33 -15.35
CA TYR A 257 16.81 -20.61 -15.51
C TYR A 257 15.83 -20.96 -14.39
N CYS A 258 14.84 -20.11 -14.21
CA CYS A 258 13.69 -20.37 -13.34
C CYS A 258 12.39 -20.03 -14.08
N LEU A 259 11.27 -20.48 -13.52
CA LEU A 259 9.95 -19.99 -13.87
C LEU A 259 9.54 -18.91 -12.87
N ASP A 260 9.13 -17.74 -13.36
CA ASP A 260 8.49 -16.74 -12.51
C ASP A 260 6.99 -16.97 -12.51
N VAL A 261 6.43 -17.35 -11.36
CA VAL A 261 5.00 -17.64 -11.23
C VAL A 261 4.33 -16.64 -10.31
N ARG A 262 3.39 -15.87 -10.86
CA ARG A 262 2.60 -14.90 -10.12
C ARG A 262 1.34 -15.57 -9.58
N VAL A 263 1.12 -15.44 -8.27
CA VAL A 263 0.06 -16.20 -7.57
C VAL A 263 -0.85 -15.28 -6.76
N GLN A 264 -2.03 -15.78 -6.42
CA GLN A 264 -2.90 -15.19 -5.41
C GLN A 264 -2.61 -15.87 -4.07
N MET A 265 -2.34 -15.08 -3.03
CA MET A 265 -2.23 -15.61 -1.66
C MET A 265 -3.61 -15.68 -0.98
N PRO A 266 -3.84 -16.67 -0.09
CA PRO A 266 -5.04 -16.73 0.73
C PRO A 266 -5.15 -15.51 1.66
N GLU A 267 -6.36 -15.04 1.92
CA GLU A 267 -6.60 -13.82 2.73
C GLU A 267 -6.09 -13.95 4.20
N ASP A 268 -5.97 -15.18 4.72
CA ASP A 268 -5.69 -15.47 6.13
C ASP A 268 -4.25 -15.21 6.59
N ILE A 269 -3.26 -15.13 5.70
CA ILE A 269 -1.85 -14.93 6.10
C ILE A 269 -1.61 -13.48 6.57
N SER A 270 -2.50 -12.55 6.17
CA SER A 270 -2.44 -11.15 6.60
C SER A 270 -2.96 -10.91 8.02
N MET A 271 -3.83 -11.79 8.56
CA MET A 271 -4.44 -11.60 9.88
C MET A 271 -3.50 -11.98 11.03
N GLU A 272 -2.62 -12.98 10.88
CA GLU A 272 -1.61 -13.29 11.91
C GLU A 272 -0.61 -12.14 12.12
N ARG A 273 -0.36 -11.32 11.10
CA ARG A 273 0.49 -10.11 11.22
C ARG A 273 -0.13 -9.02 12.11
N GLN A 274 -1.46 -8.93 12.24
CA GLN A 274 -2.09 -8.01 13.20
C GLN A 274 -2.03 -8.50 14.65
N ALA A 275 -1.91 -9.81 14.87
CA ALA A 275 -1.79 -10.39 16.21
C ALA A 275 -0.33 -10.52 16.69
N ALA A 276 0.63 -10.72 15.79
CA ALA A 276 2.03 -10.97 16.14
C ALA A 276 2.86 -9.69 16.40
N GLY A 277 2.39 -8.51 15.97
CA GLY A 277 3.04 -7.21 16.24
C GLY A 277 2.68 -6.59 17.61
N VAL A 278 1.90 -7.29 18.44
CA VAL A 278 1.55 -6.87 19.80
C VAL A 278 2.09 -7.90 20.79
N LYS A 279 3.39 -7.85 21.05
CA LYS A 279 3.98 -8.31 22.32
C LYS A 279 5.09 -7.36 22.74
#